data_AF-A0A5L4L9G2-F1
#
_entry.id   AF-A0A5L4L9G2-F1
#
_cell.length_a   1.000
_cell.length_b   1.000
_cell.length_c   1.000
_cell.angle_alpha   90.00
_cell.angle_beta   90.00
_cell.angle_gamma   90.00
#
_symmetry.space_group_name_H-M   'P 1'
#
loop_
_entity.id
_entity.type
_entity.pdbx_description
1 polymer ?
#
loop_
_entity_poly.entity_id
_entity_poly.type
_entity_poly.pdbx_seq_one_letter_code
_entity_poly.pdbx_strand_id
1 'polypeptide(L)'
;MRKMIRLYASAIALGALLLTGCGDSMSDTHLKDYNYYKAHKEEAVTKAKWCFEEADISNEEIQSAIQEAKKSERMILYITASLKLRFKEMKFSNIDTENCYQATRIFFEVENSK
;
A
#
# COMPACT_ATOMS: atom_id res chain seq x y z
N MET A 1 5.37 -54.17 16.57
CA MET A 1 4.12 -53.79 15.90
C MET A 1 3.18 -53.12 16.89
N ARG A 2 2.94 -51.80 16.73
CA ARG A 2 1.70 -51.10 17.12
C ARG A 2 1.77 -49.69 16.56
N LYS A 3 1.00 -49.46 15.50
CA LYS A 3 0.73 -48.15 14.89
C LYS A 3 -0.09 -47.33 15.88
N MET A 4 0.26 -46.06 16.05
CA MET A 4 -0.65 -45.02 16.57
C MET A 4 -0.42 -43.76 15.74
N ILE A 5 -1.22 -43.61 14.69
CA ILE A 5 -1.38 -42.37 13.93
C ILE A 5 -2.24 -41.46 14.80
N ARG A 6 -1.70 -40.34 15.26
CA ARG A 6 -2.49 -39.24 15.84
C ARG A 6 -2.47 -38.10 14.83
N LEU A 7 -3.54 -38.04 14.03
CA LEU A 7 -3.92 -36.87 13.25
C LEU A 7 -4.31 -35.75 14.22
N TYR A 8 -3.43 -34.76 14.38
CA TYR A 8 -3.82 -33.47 14.93
C TYR A 8 -4.23 -32.58 13.76
N ALA A 9 -5.53 -32.59 13.46
CA ALA A 9 -6.19 -31.56 12.69
C ALA A 9 -6.13 -30.26 13.51
N SER A 10 -5.05 -29.51 13.35
CA SER A 10 -4.97 -28.14 13.84
C SER A 10 -5.74 -27.27 12.87
N ALA A 11 -6.99 -27.00 13.22
CA ALA A 11 -7.83 -26.03 12.55
C ALA A 11 -7.07 -24.70 12.49
N ILE A 12 -6.62 -24.33 11.29
CA ILE A 12 -6.20 -22.96 11.02
C ILE A 12 -7.51 -22.16 10.97
N ALA A 13 -7.92 -21.66 12.14
CA ALA A 13 -8.78 -20.51 12.21
C ALA A 13 -7.97 -19.35 11.58
N LEU A 14 -8.14 -19.14 10.27
CA LEU A 14 -7.81 -17.87 9.64
C LEU A 14 -8.75 -16.85 10.28
N GLY A 15 -8.30 -16.30 11.40
CA GLY A 15 -8.93 -15.17 12.06
C GLY A 15 -9.06 -14.06 11.03
N ALA A 16 -10.31 -13.69 10.76
CA ALA A 16 -10.66 -12.46 10.10
C ALA A 16 -10.01 -11.30 10.86
N LEU A 17 -8.93 -10.76 10.31
CA LEU A 17 -8.62 -9.35 10.47
C LEU A 17 -9.29 -8.64 9.30
N LEU A 18 -10.61 -8.50 9.41
CA LEU A 18 -11.30 -7.38 8.79
C LEU A 18 -10.69 -6.14 9.47
N LEU A 19 -9.64 -5.63 8.84
CA LEU A 19 -9.17 -4.27 9.04
C LEU A 19 -10.36 -3.39 8.68
N THR A 20 -11.20 -3.10 9.67
CA THR A 20 -12.03 -1.90 9.68
C THR A 20 -11.05 -0.73 9.82
N GLY A 21 -10.29 -0.50 8.76
CA GLY A 21 -9.62 0.77 8.57
C GLY A 21 -10.73 1.80 8.52
N CYS A 22 -10.92 2.52 9.62
CA CYS A 22 -11.22 3.93 9.51
C CYS A 22 -10.00 4.54 8.80
N GLY A 23 -9.91 4.29 7.49
CA GLY A 23 -8.93 4.86 6.60
C GLY A 23 -9.25 6.32 6.61
N ASP A 24 -8.44 7.08 7.35
CA ASP A 24 -8.52 8.52 7.37
C ASP A 24 -8.44 8.98 5.92
N SER A 25 -9.58 9.39 5.37
CA SER A 25 -9.79 9.53 3.93
C SER A 25 -8.79 10.50 3.31
N MET A 26 -8.62 10.44 2.00
CA MET A 26 -8.00 11.55 1.28
C MET A 26 -8.97 12.74 1.26
N SER A 27 -9.11 13.39 2.40
CA SER A 27 -9.92 14.60 2.61
C SER A 27 -9.07 15.87 2.56
N ASP A 28 -7.84 15.75 2.04
CA ASP A 28 -6.94 16.88 1.90
C ASP A 28 -7.46 17.84 0.83
N THR A 29 -7.83 19.04 1.25
CA THR A 29 -8.19 20.14 0.33
C THR A 29 -6.96 20.79 -0.32
N HIS A 30 -5.75 20.35 0.05
CA HIS A 30 -4.49 20.94 -0.36
C HIS A 30 -3.52 19.89 -0.90
N LEU A 31 -2.74 20.32 -1.89
CA LEU A 31 -1.64 19.55 -2.44
C LEU A 31 -0.51 19.44 -1.40
N LYS A 32 -0.10 18.22 -1.08
CA LYS A 32 1.04 17.88 -0.24
C LYS A 32 2.14 17.29 -1.10
N ASP A 33 3.31 17.91 -1.06
CA ASP A 33 4.43 17.50 -1.90
C ASP A 33 5.23 16.33 -1.28
N TYR A 34 6.26 15.90 -2.02
CA TYR A 34 7.19 14.87 -1.57
C TYR A 34 7.83 15.20 -0.21
N ASN A 35 8.23 16.46 0.02
CA ASN A 35 8.95 16.85 1.23
C ASN A 35 8.03 16.81 2.46
N TYR A 36 6.77 17.22 2.30
CA TYR A 36 5.76 17.07 3.34
C TYR A 36 5.64 15.61 3.78
N TYR A 37 5.36 14.70 2.84
CA TYR A 37 5.17 13.28 3.19
C TYR A 37 6.45 12.62 3.68
N LYS A 38 7.62 13.06 3.19
CA LYS A 38 8.91 12.61 3.71
C LYS A 38 9.11 12.97 5.18
N ALA A 39 8.63 14.14 5.61
CA ALA A 39 8.63 14.55 7.01
C ALA A 39 7.53 13.86 7.84
N HIS A 40 6.42 13.46 7.21
CA HIS A 40 5.25 12.85 7.84
C HIS A 40 5.01 11.41 7.35
N LYS A 41 5.99 10.53 7.59
CA LYS A 41 6.01 9.16 7.02
C LYS A 41 4.81 8.31 7.42
N GLU A 42 4.35 8.41 8.67
CA GLU A 42 3.19 7.63 9.15
C GLU A 42 1.89 8.03 8.44
N GLU A 43 1.73 9.33 8.19
CA GLU A 43 0.63 9.86 7.38
C GLU A 43 0.75 9.34 5.95
N ALA A 44 1.94 9.42 5.35
CA ALA A 44 2.19 8.92 4.00
C ALA A 44 1.82 7.43 3.84
N VAL A 45 2.20 6.57 4.80
CA VAL A 45 1.86 5.14 4.79
C VAL A 45 0.35 4.93 4.90
N THR A 46 -0.32 5.68 5.78
CA THR A 46 -1.77 5.59 5.97
C THR A 46 -2.52 6.01 4.71
N LYS A 47 -2.15 7.16 4.12
CA LYS A 47 -2.77 7.65 2.89
C LYS A 47 -2.49 6.74 1.68
N ALA A 48 -1.26 6.22 1.55
CA ALA A 48 -0.94 5.27 0.47
C ALA A 48 -1.84 4.03 0.51
N LYS A 49 -2.08 3.46 1.71
CA LYS A 49 -2.99 2.32 1.88
C LYS A 49 -4.42 2.65 1.47
N TRP A 50 -4.93 3.81 1.88
CA TRP A 50 -6.25 4.28 1.41
C TRP A 50 -6.28 4.38 -0.12
N CYS A 51 -5.25 4.94 -0.76
CA CYS A 51 -5.19 5.03 -2.22
C CYS A 51 -5.19 3.65 -2.89
N PHE A 52 -4.56 2.65 -2.28
CA PHE A 52 -4.58 1.28 -2.79
C PHE A 52 -5.96 0.64 -2.66
N GLU A 53 -6.62 0.81 -1.52
CA GLU A 53 -7.98 0.31 -1.27
C GLU A 53 -8.98 0.92 -2.27
N GLU A 54 -8.98 2.24 -2.43
CA GLU A 54 -9.88 2.95 -3.35
C GLU A 54 -9.58 2.66 -4.83
N ALA A 55 -8.33 2.33 -5.17
CA ALA A 55 -7.94 1.94 -6.52
C ALA A 55 -8.10 0.42 -6.78
N ASP A 56 -8.68 -0.32 -5.83
CA ASP A 56 -8.86 -1.77 -5.87
C ASP A 56 -7.54 -2.52 -6.16
N ILE A 57 -6.43 -2.05 -5.57
CA ILE A 57 -5.12 -2.67 -5.69
C ILE A 57 -4.99 -3.71 -4.59
N SER A 58 -4.88 -4.97 -5.00
CA SER A 58 -4.79 -6.08 -4.06
C SER A 58 -3.48 -6.06 -3.26
N ASN A 59 -3.50 -6.68 -2.08
CA ASN A 59 -2.28 -6.87 -1.28
C ASN A 59 -1.18 -7.64 -2.05
N GLU A 60 -1.56 -8.57 -2.94
CA GLU A 60 -0.61 -9.31 -3.77
C GLU A 60 0.10 -8.39 -4.77
N GLU A 61 -0.65 -7.48 -5.42
CA GLU A 61 -0.08 -6.45 -6.29
C GLU A 61 0.84 -5.50 -5.50
N ILE A 62 0.44 -5.05 -4.31
CA ILE A 62 1.26 -4.18 -3.45
C ILE A 62 2.56 -4.89 -3.08
N GLN A 63 2.51 -6.15 -2.64
CA GLN A 63 3.71 -6.91 -2.27
C GLN A 63 4.63 -7.12 -3.47
N SER A 64 4.08 -7.47 -4.64
CA SER A 64 4.86 -7.57 -5.88
C SER A 64 5.56 -6.25 -6.22
N ALA A 65 4.84 -5.13 -6.11
CA ALA A 65 5.39 -3.80 -6.32
C ALA A 65 6.49 -3.45 -5.31
N ILE A 66 6.35 -3.83 -4.03
CA ILE A 66 7.40 -3.64 -3.02
C ILE A 66 8.66 -4.44 -3.41
N GLN A 67 8.52 -5.71 -3.79
CA GLN A 67 9.66 -6.53 -4.20
C GLN A 67 10.35 -5.96 -5.44
N GLU A 68 9.59 -5.42 -6.39
CA GLU A 68 10.14 -4.76 -7.58
C GLU A 68 10.86 -3.45 -7.22
N ALA A 69 10.28 -2.65 -6.33
CA ALA A 69 10.86 -1.41 -5.82
C ALA A 69 12.22 -1.64 -5.15
N LYS A 70 12.43 -2.80 -4.50
CA LYS A 70 13.70 -3.16 -3.85
C LYS A 70 14.88 -3.28 -4.81
N LYS A 71 14.64 -3.42 -6.12
CA LYS A 71 15.71 -3.56 -7.11
C LYS A 71 16.49 -2.27 -7.35
N SER A 72 15.82 -1.11 -7.31
CA SER A 72 16.48 0.20 -7.42
C SER A 72 15.53 1.36 -7.10
N GLU A 73 16.09 2.51 -6.73
CA GLU A 73 15.31 3.76 -6.58
C GLU A 73 14.56 4.14 -7.87
N ARG A 74 15.11 3.79 -9.04
CA ARG A 74 14.44 4.04 -10.33
C ARG A 74 13.16 3.22 -10.47
N MET A 75 13.09 2.01 -9.88
CA MET A 75 11.87 1.21 -9.88
C MET A 75 10.77 1.85 -9.04
N ILE A 76 11.10 2.49 -7.92
CA ILE A 76 10.12 3.25 -7.13
C ILE A 76 9.43 4.31 -8.00
N LEU A 77 10.21 5.09 -8.76
CA LEU A 77 9.67 6.13 -9.63
C LEU A 77 8.80 5.54 -10.77
N TYR A 78 9.22 4.43 -11.37
CA TYR A 78 8.46 3.77 -12.43
C TYR A 78 7.11 3.23 -11.93
N ILE A 79 7.14 2.51 -10.81
CA ILE A 79 5.95 1.90 -10.19
C ILE A 79 4.96 2.99 -9.77
N THR A 80 5.44 4.03 -9.07
CA THR A 80 4.59 5.14 -8.61
C THR A 80 3.99 5.92 -9.77
N ALA A 81 4.73 6.12 -10.87
CA ALA A 81 4.19 6.75 -12.07
C ALA A 81 3.09 5.89 -12.74
N SER A 82 3.27 4.57 -12.78
CA SER A 82 2.24 3.64 -13.26
C SER A 82 0.97 3.70 -12.41
N LEU A 83 1.12 3.69 -11.08
CA LEU A 83 0.00 3.80 -10.15
C LEU A 83 -0.73 5.15 -10.25
N LYS A 84 0.01 6.25 -10.48
CA LYS A 84 -0.60 7.57 -10.73
C LYS A 84 -1.55 7.56 -11.93
N LEU A 85 -1.22 6.82 -12.99
CA LEU A 85 -2.12 6.66 -14.14
C LEU A 85 -3.40 5.92 -13.74
N ARG A 86 -3.27 4.83 -12.98
CA ARG A 86 -4.42 4.07 -12.45
C ARG A 86 -5.31 4.94 -11.55
N PHE A 87 -4.75 5.73 -10.65
CA PHE A 87 -5.52 6.67 -9.81
C PHE A 87 -6.33 7.67 -10.66
N LYS A 88 -5.74 8.17 -11.75
CA LYS A 88 -6.43 9.04 -12.70
C LYS A 88 -7.56 8.32 -13.44
N GLU A 89 -7.37 7.06 -13.82
CA GLU A 89 -8.40 6.23 -14.46
C GLU A 89 -9.58 5.92 -13.52
N MET A 90 -9.30 5.75 -12.23
CA MET A 90 -10.29 5.57 -11.16
C MET A 90 -11.03 6.86 -10.78
N LYS A 91 -10.80 7.97 -11.51
CA LYS A 91 -11.45 9.28 -11.33
C LYS A 91 -11.22 9.93 -9.96
N PHE A 92 -10.05 9.69 -9.37
CA PHE A 92 -9.62 10.49 -8.21
C PHE A 92 -9.57 11.96 -8.62
N SER A 93 -9.77 12.88 -7.68
CA SER A 93 -9.56 14.29 -7.97
C SER A 93 -8.10 14.55 -8.36
N ASN A 94 -7.80 15.69 -8.99
CA ASN A 94 -6.40 16.03 -9.30
C ASN A 94 -5.55 16.13 -8.03
N ILE A 95 -6.13 16.65 -6.94
CA ILE A 95 -5.43 16.77 -5.64
C ILE A 95 -5.18 15.38 -5.06
N ASP A 96 -6.18 14.51 -5.05
CA ASP A 96 -6.03 13.15 -4.54
C ASP A 96 -5.04 12.35 -5.38
N THR A 97 -5.07 12.50 -6.70
CA THR A 97 -4.13 11.83 -7.62
C THR A 97 -2.68 12.19 -7.28
N GLU A 98 -2.40 13.48 -7.09
CA GLU A 98 -1.05 13.93 -6.76
C GLU A 98 -0.65 13.53 -5.33
N ASN A 99 -1.54 13.69 -4.36
CA ASN A 99 -1.23 13.33 -2.99
C ASN A 99 -1.04 11.81 -2.85
N CYS A 100 -1.86 10.99 -3.53
CA CYS A 100 -1.69 9.54 -3.61
C CYS A 100 -0.36 9.16 -4.26
N TYR A 101 0.04 9.86 -5.33
CA TYR A 101 1.34 9.65 -5.96
C TYR A 101 2.50 9.89 -4.97
N GLN A 102 2.48 11.02 -4.24
CA GLN A 102 3.55 11.35 -3.30
C GLN A 102 3.57 10.42 -2.09
N ALA A 103 2.39 10.14 -1.50
CA ALA A 103 2.25 9.23 -0.37
C ALA A 103 2.72 7.81 -0.74
N THR A 104 2.31 7.30 -1.91
CA THR A 104 2.72 5.98 -2.43
C THR A 104 4.23 5.91 -2.64
N ARG A 105 4.86 6.99 -3.14
CA ARG A 105 6.31 7.04 -3.29
C ARG A 105 7.03 6.91 -1.96
N ILE A 106 6.60 7.65 -0.93
CA ILE A 106 7.17 7.55 0.41
C ILE A 106 6.91 6.17 1.02
N PHE A 107 5.73 5.59 0.81
CA PHE A 107 5.42 4.22 1.23
C PHE A 107 6.46 3.22 0.70
N PHE A 108 6.76 3.24 -0.61
CA PHE A 108 7.77 2.34 -1.17
C PHE A 108 9.19 2.64 -0.66
N GLU A 109 9.56 3.92 -0.47
CA GLU A 109 10.86 4.27 0.13
C GLU A 109 10.99 3.74 1.58
N VAL A 110 9.91 3.78 2.36
CA VAL A 110 9.84 3.22 3.72
C VAL A 110 9.94 1.69 3.70
N GLU A 111 9.17 1.00 2.87
CA GLU A 111 9.19 -0.46 2.76
C GLU A 111 10.51 -0.99 2.17
N ASN A 112 11.19 -0.21 1.32
CA ASN A 112 12.52 -0.54 0.79
C ASN A 112 13.64 -0.35 1.82
N SER A 113 13.43 0.50 2.84
CA SER A 113 14.41 0.74 3.91
C SER A 113 14.35 -0.29 5.04
N LYS A 114 13.43 -1.27 4.97
CA LYS A 114 13.29 -2.39 5.91
C LYS A 114 13.95 -3.65 5.38
#